data_AF-W1NH75-F1
#
_entry.id   AF-W1NH75-F1
#
_cell.length_a   1.000
_cell.length_b   1.000
_cell.length_c   1.000
_cell.angle_alpha   90.00
_cell.angle_beta   90.00
_cell.angle_gamma   90.00
#
_symmetry.space_group_name_H-M   'P 1'
#
loop_
_entity.id
_entity.type
_entity.pdbx_description
1 polymer ?
#
loop_
_entity_poly.entity_id
_entity_poly.type
_entity_poly.pdbx_seq_one_letter_code
_entity_poly.pdbx_strand_id
1 'polypeptide(L)'
;MAARRIHHVPSLRTQHFHRFRMGHWPLRPIYLQPVALDPKQWARVAKDAGFSRLIITAKHHDGEVAEVAKEMGLGLGLYLSPWDRHESSYGRTLEYNEFFLGQMTELLSNYGEIKEVWLDGSKGEREKDMEYKFEEWCHVIHQLQPGAVIFSDAGPDCRWVGDEGGVAGSTCWSLFNASSDTIGHTDYE
;
A
#
# COMPACT_ATOMS: atom_id res chain seq x y z
N MET A 1 11.08 40.26 -40.34
CA MET A 1 9.72 39.89 -39.89
C MET A 1 9.82 38.59 -39.10
N ALA A 2 9.05 38.49 -38.01
CA ALA A 2 9.43 37.82 -36.78
C ALA A 2 9.29 36.27 -36.76
N ALA A 3 10.26 35.61 -36.14
CA ALA A 3 10.17 34.23 -35.66
C ALA A 3 9.32 34.19 -34.38
N ARG A 4 8.24 33.41 -34.37
CA ARG A 4 7.39 33.21 -33.18
C ARG A 4 7.95 32.07 -32.32
N ARG A 5 8.26 32.42 -31.07
CA ARG A 5 8.61 31.50 -29.97
C ARG A 5 7.46 30.52 -29.71
N ILE A 6 7.81 29.24 -29.57
CA ILE A 6 6.95 28.22 -28.97
C ILE A 6 6.95 28.49 -27.46
N HIS A 7 5.80 28.87 -26.91
CA HIS A 7 5.62 29.04 -25.48
C HIS A 7 5.40 27.66 -24.83
N HIS A 8 6.22 27.38 -23.82
CA HIS A 8 6.09 26.29 -22.88
C HIS A 8 4.70 26.37 -22.20
N VAL A 9 3.89 25.32 -22.33
CA VAL A 9 2.61 25.17 -21.64
C VAL A 9 2.91 24.61 -20.24
N PRO A 10 2.59 25.31 -19.14
CA PRO A 10 2.79 24.77 -17.80
C PRO A 10 1.83 23.60 -17.55
N SER A 11 2.36 22.54 -16.94
CA SER A 11 1.63 21.41 -16.36
C SER A 11 0.39 21.89 -15.59
N LEU A 12 -0.78 21.40 -16.02
CA LEU A 12 -2.05 21.68 -15.40
C LEU A 12 -2.11 21.01 -14.02
N ARG A 13 -2.26 21.85 -12.99
CA ARG A 13 -2.64 21.48 -11.63
C ARG A 13 -3.75 20.42 -11.64
N THR A 14 -3.50 19.34 -10.92
CA THR A 14 -4.48 18.36 -10.47
C THR A 14 -5.59 19.08 -9.68
N GLN A 15 -6.76 19.23 -10.28
CA GLN A 15 -8.00 19.49 -9.55
C GLN A 15 -9.12 18.65 -10.15
N HIS A 16 -9.84 17.99 -9.23
CA HIS A 16 -11.17 17.36 -9.32
C HIS A 16 -11.16 15.84 -9.09
N PHE A 17 -11.08 15.44 -7.82
CA PHE A 17 -11.64 14.15 -7.36
C PHE A 17 -12.46 14.37 -6.09
N HIS A 18 -13.57 13.62 -5.99
CA HIS A 18 -14.64 13.82 -5.03
C HIS A 18 -14.19 13.69 -3.57
N ARG A 19 -14.71 14.60 -2.75
CA ARG A 19 -14.45 14.76 -1.32
C ARG A 19 -15.13 13.64 -0.52
N PHE A 20 -14.41 12.58 -0.16
CA PHE A 20 -14.81 11.71 0.95
C PHE A 20 -14.61 12.45 2.28
N ARG A 21 -15.66 12.52 3.10
CA ARG A 21 -15.66 13.16 4.43
C ARG A 21 -15.09 12.17 5.45
N MET A 22 -13.97 12.52 6.08
CA MET A 22 -13.42 11.81 7.24
C MET A 22 -14.35 11.97 8.47
N GLY A 23 -14.62 10.87 9.17
CA GLY A 23 -15.38 10.80 10.42
C GLY A 23 -14.55 11.11 11.68
N HIS A 24 -15.10 12.01 12.49
CA HIS A 24 -15.00 12.27 13.94
C HIS A 24 -13.83 11.74 14.82
N TRP A 25 -12.58 12.21 14.59
CA TRP A 25 -11.59 12.59 15.64
C TRP A 25 -10.65 13.69 15.06
N PRO A 26 -10.07 14.64 15.82
CA PRO A 26 -9.78 15.99 15.33
C PRO A 26 -8.37 16.14 14.75
N LEU A 27 -7.89 15.24 13.90
CA LEU A 27 -6.78 15.61 13.02
C LEU A 27 -7.37 16.38 11.84
N ARG A 28 -7.47 17.70 11.99
CA ARG A 28 -7.75 18.58 10.87
C ARG A 28 -6.68 18.32 9.79
N PRO A 29 -7.03 18.31 8.48
CA PRO A 29 -6.06 18.15 7.38
C PRO A 29 -4.86 19.11 7.45
N ILE A 30 -5.00 20.20 8.20
CA ILE A 30 -3.98 21.20 8.47
C ILE A 30 -2.75 20.65 9.23
N TYR A 31 -2.84 19.50 9.90
CA TYR A 31 -1.73 18.91 10.66
C TYR A 31 -0.77 18.05 9.83
N LEU A 32 -1.16 17.66 8.61
CA LEU A 32 -0.29 16.92 7.68
C LEU A 32 0.35 17.88 6.67
N GLN A 33 1.18 18.79 7.18
CA GLN A 33 1.96 19.71 6.38
C GLN A 33 3.45 19.58 6.74
N PRO A 34 4.11 18.49 6.32
CA PRO A 34 5.55 18.37 6.50
C PRO A 34 6.25 19.49 5.74
N VAL A 35 6.92 20.39 6.47
CA VAL A 35 7.59 21.56 5.90
C VAL A 35 8.86 21.22 5.11
N ALA A 36 9.33 19.96 5.19
CA ALA A 36 10.55 19.48 4.55
C ALA A 36 10.41 18.02 4.09
N LEU A 37 9.23 17.63 3.56
CA LEU A 37 9.08 16.34 2.91
C LEU A 37 9.96 16.29 1.66
N ASP A 38 10.86 15.31 1.60
CA ASP A 38 11.73 15.08 0.44
C ASP A 38 11.82 13.57 0.12
N PRO A 39 10.89 13.04 -0.71
CA PRO A 39 10.93 11.65 -1.12
C PRO A 39 12.21 11.26 -1.86
N LYS A 40 12.90 12.21 -2.51
CA LYS A 40 14.19 11.98 -3.16
C LYS A 40 15.28 11.69 -2.14
N GLN A 41 15.23 12.31 -0.97
CA GLN A 41 16.16 11.98 0.11
C GLN A 41 15.95 10.54 0.61
N TRP A 42 14.71 10.07 0.75
CA TRP A 42 14.42 8.69 1.15
C TRP A 42 14.92 7.69 0.12
N ALA A 43 14.57 7.88 -1.14
CA ALA A 43 14.97 6.98 -2.22
C ALA A 43 16.50 6.95 -2.42
N ARG A 44 17.17 8.09 -2.26
CA ARG A 44 18.64 8.15 -2.28
C ARG A 44 19.27 7.34 -1.16
N VAL A 45 18.83 7.55 0.08
CA VAL A 45 19.37 6.79 1.22
C VAL A 45 19.12 5.29 1.04
N ALA A 46 17.94 4.89 0.59
CA ALA A 46 17.63 3.49 0.33
C ALA A 46 18.53 2.90 -0.76
N LYS A 47 18.72 3.62 -1.88
CA LYS A 47 19.59 3.16 -2.96
C LYS A 47 21.05 3.08 -2.53
N ASP A 48 21.54 4.07 -1.79
CA ASP A 48 22.92 4.12 -1.29
C ASP A 48 23.18 2.98 -0.27
N ALA A 49 22.15 2.57 0.47
CA ALA A 49 22.20 1.42 1.37
C ALA A 49 22.01 0.06 0.65
N GLY A 50 21.82 0.04 -0.67
CA GLY A 50 21.70 -1.18 -1.48
C GLY A 50 20.31 -1.79 -1.53
N PHE A 51 19.27 -1.09 -1.09
CA PHE A 51 17.89 -1.55 -1.24
C PHE A 51 17.47 -1.54 -2.71
N SER A 52 16.70 -2.54 -3.12
CA SER A 52 16.16 -2.66 -4.48
C SER A 52 14.75 -2.10 -4.62
N ARG A 53 14.04 -1.86 -3.50
CA ARG A 53 12.65 -1.40 -3.48
C ARG A 53 12.31 -0.60 -2.22
N LEU A 54 11.22 0.16 -2.31
CA LEU A 54 10.58 0.89 -1.21
C LEU A 54 9.14 0.39 -1.06
N ILE A 55 8.68 0.12 0.16
CA ILE A 55 7.27 -0.14 0.46
C ILE A 55 6.71 1.06 1.21
N ILE A 56 5.64 1.67 0.70
CA ILE A 56 5.06 2.89 1.26
C ILE A 56 3.69 2.60 1.88
N THR A 57 3.47 3.14 3.07
CA THR A 57 2.16 3.12 3.73
C THR A 57 1.20 4.10 3.05
N ALA A 58 0.39 3.59 2.13
CA ALA A 58 -0.39 4.38 1.19
C ALA A 58 -1.69 4.90 1.82
N LYS A 59 -1.92 6.20 1.65
CA LYS A 59 -3.25 6.83 1.75
C LYS A 59 -3.23 8.11 0.90
N HIS A 60 -3.48 7.95 -0.40
CA HIS A 60 -3.80 8.98 -1.41
C HIS A 60 -2.72 9.99 -1.85
N HIS A 61 -1.55 10.08 -1.21
CA HIS A 61 -0.52 11.09 -1.52
C HIS A 61 0.78 10.52 -2.13
N ASP A 62 0.73 9.30 -2.65
CA ASP A 62 1.91 8.48 -2.94
C ASP A 62 2.60 8.78 -4.30
N GLY A 63 2.11 9.78 -5.03
CA GLY A 63 2.51 10.06 -6.41
C GLY A 63 3.95 10.53 -6.54
N GLU A 64 4.40 11.37 -5.61
CA GLU A 64 5.78 11.87 -5.62
C GLU A 64 6.78 10.75 -5.32
N VAL A 65 6.44 9.82 -4.42
CA VAL A 65 7.31 8.69 -4.09
C VAL A 65 7.42 7.72 -5.27
N ALA A 66 6.30 7.48 -5.97
CA ALA A 66 6.28 6.59 -7.13
C ALA A 66 7.18 7.09 -8.27
N GLU A 67 7.07 8.38 -8.62
CA GLU A 67 7.93 8.98 -9.65
C GLU A 67 9.40 8.94 -9.25
N VAL A 68 9.71 9.24 -7.99
CA VAL A 68 11.09 9.21 -7.49
C VAL A 68 11.67 7.80 -7.48
N ALA A 69 10.91 6.80 -7.03
CA ALA A 69 11.36 5.40 -7.04
C ALA A 69 11.75 4.99 -8.47
N LYS A 70 10.91 5.34 -9.45
CA LYS A 70 11.16 5.11 -10.87
C LYS A 70 12.40 5.86 -11.38
N GLU A 71 12.53 7.16 -11.09
CA GLU A 71 13.72 7.97 -11.45
C GLU A 71 15.02 7.32 -10.93
N MET A 72 14.96 6.74 -9.73
CA MET A 72 16.12 6.14 -9.07
C MET A 72 16.33 4.66 -9.41
N GLY A 73 15.42 4.03 -10.17
CA GLY A 73 15.49 2.61 -10.53
C GLY A 73 15.20 1.66 -9.36
N LEU A 74 14.43 2.11 -8.37
CA LEU A 74 13.93 1.31 -7.25
C LEU A 74 12.55 0.75 -7.59
N GLY A 75 12.27 -0.48 -7.17
CA GLY A 75 10.91 -1.03 -7.18
C GLY A 75 10.01 -0.29 -6.19
N LEU A 76 8.74 -0.13 -6.54
CA LEU A 76 7.72 0.42 -5.64
C LEU A 76 6.84 -0.70 -5.10
N GLY A 77 6.62 -0.73 -3.80
CA GLY A 77 5.63 -1.55 -3.14
C GLY A 77 4.66 -0.68 -2.33
N LEU A 78 3.48 -1.24 -2.07
CA LEU A 78 2.39 -0.56 -1.38
C LEU A 78 1.98 -1.35 -0.15
N TYR A 79 1.82 -0.65 0.96
CA TYR A 79 1.12 -1.13 2.15
C TYR A 79 -0.19 -0.36 2.27
N LEU A 80 -1.32 -1.07 2.28
CA LEU A 80 -2.61 -0.51 2.64
C LEU A 80 -3.21 -1.37 3.74
N SER A 81 -3.34 -0.81 4.94
CA SER A 81 -3.80 -1.57 6.11
C SER A 81 -5.23 -2.07 5.92
N PRO A 82 -5.49 -3.39 6.02
CA PRO A 82 -6.85 -3.92 6.02
C PRO A 82 -7.66 -3.46 7.24
N TRP A 83 -7.02 -3.19 8.38
CA TRP A 83 -7.68 -2.64 9.56
C TRP A 83 -7.79 -1.12 9.49
N ASP A 84 -8.99 -0.59 9.22
CA ASP A 84 -9.26 0.85 9.17
C ASP A 84 -10.13 1.31 10.36
N ARG A 85 -9.56 2.19 11.21
CA ARG A 85 -10.23 2.76 12.39
C ARG A 85 -11.08 4.00 12.08
N HIS A 86 -11.03 4.49 10.84
CA HIS A 86 -11.63 5.75 10.40
C HIS A 86 -12.75 5.53 9.39
N GLU A 87 -12.66 4.50 8.56
CA GLU A 87 -13.69 4.25 7.56
C GLU A 87 -15.00 3.79 8.22
N SER A 88 -16.07 4.48 7.84
CA SER A 88 -17.42 4.25 8.35
C SER A 88 -18.00 2.90 7.92
N SER A 89 -17.55 2.34 6.79
CA SER A 89 -17.93 0.98 6.37
C SER A 89 -17.20 -0.12 7.13
N TYR A 90 -16.14 0.18 7.87
CA TYR A 90 -15.42 -0.83 8.64
C TYR A 90 -16.35 -1.57 9.63
N GLY A 91 -16.35 -2.90 9.52
CA GLY A 91 -17.27 -3.81 10.21
C GLY A 91 -18.56 -4.15 9.45
N ARG A 92 -18.76 -3.60 8.25
CA ARG A 92 -19.78 -4.03 7.28
C ARG A 92 -19.06 -4.73 6.14
N THR A 93 -19.06 -6.07 6.19
CA THR A 93 -18.21 -6.92 5.35
C THR A 93 -18.27 -6.54 3.87
N LEU A 94 -19.46 -6.48 3.28
CA LEU A 94 -19.57 -6.20 1.85
C LEU A 94 -19.05 -4.80 1.49
N GLU A 95 -19.55 -3.77 2.15
CA GLU A 95 -19.25 -2.38 1.83
C GLU A 95 -17.79 -2.00 2.09
N TYR A 96 -17.16 -2.58 3.12
CA TYR A 96 -15.75 -2.32 3.38
C TYR A 96 -14.83 -3.03 2.38
N ASN A 97 -15.15 -4.27 2.00
CA ASN A 97 -14.37 -4.97 0.98
C ASN A 97 -14.46 -4.25 -0.39
N GLU A 98 -15.63 -3.73 -0.76
CA GLU A 98 -15.79 -2.89 -1.96
C GLU A 98 -14.99 -1.58 -1.87
N PHE A 99 -15.04 -0.92 -0.71
CA PHE A 99 -14.26 0.29 -0.46
C PHE A 99 -12.76 0.05 -0.58
N PHE A 100 -12.24 -0.99 0.09
CA PHE A 100 -10.83 -1.36 0.07
C PHE A 100 -10.35 -1.69 -1.36
N LEU A 101 -11.13 -2.47 -2.10
CA LEU A 101 -10.84 -2.78 -3.51
C LEU A 101 -10.85 -1.52 -4.39
N GLY A 102 -11.72 -0.56 -4.12
CA GLY A 102 -11.71 0.74 -4.79
C GLY A 102 -10.37 1.47 -4.60
N GLN A 103 -9.90 1.57 -3.35
CA GLN A 103 -8.60 2.18 -3.04
C GLN A 103 -7.44 1.43 -3.71
N MET A 104 -7.42 0.11 -3.61
CA MET A 104 -6.40 -0.72 -4.25
C MET A 104 -6.41 -0.56 -5.77
N THR A 105 -7.58 -0.51 -6.40
CA THR A 105 -7.70 -0.29 -7.84
C THR A 105 -7.09 1.05 -8.25
N GLU A 106 -7.35 2.12 -7.49
CA GLU A 106 -6.75 3.44 -7.75
C GLU A 106 -5.22 3.41 -7.59
N LEU A 107 -4.71 2.80 -6.53
CA LEU A 107 -3.28 2.73 -6.24
C LEU A 107 -2.52 1.85 -7.26
N LEU A 108 -3.11 0.74 -7.68
CA LEU A 108 -2.49 -0.19 -8.63
C LEU A 108 -2.60 0.27 -10.09
N SER A 109 -3.47 1.24 -10.39
CA SER A 109 -3.66 1.72 -11.77
C SER A 109 -2.94 3.04 -12.07
N ASN A 110 -2.73 3.89 -11.05
CA ASN A 110 -2.31 5.28 -11.27
C ASN A 110 -0.85 5.59 -10.91
N TYR A 111 -0.12 4.65 -10.29
CA TYR A 111 1.21 4.89 -9.71
C TYR A 111 2.33 4.08 -10.39
N GLY A 112 2.07 3.58 -11.60
CA GLY A 112 3.04 2.83 -12.39
C GLY A 112 3.09 1.35 -12.05
N GLU A 113 4.28 0.75 -12.20
CA GLU A 113 4.46 -0.67 -11.92
C GLU A 113 4.69 -0.91 -10.43
N ILE A 114 3.84 -1.74 -9.84
CA ILE A 114 3.93 -2.12 -8.42
C ILE A 114 4.58 -3.49 -8.33
N LYS A 115 5.67 -3.58 -7.56
CA LYS A 115 6.47 -4.79 -7.36
C LYS A 115 6.00 -5.61 -6.16
N GLU A 116 5.36 -4.97 -5.19
CA GLU A 116 4.91 -5.66 -3.97
C GLU A 116 3.67 -5.01 -3.38
N VAL A 117 2.74 -5.82 -2.89
CA VAL A 117 1.60 -5.39 -2.10
C VAL A 117 1.65 -6.10 -0.75
N TRP A 118 1.63 -5.32 0.33
CA TRP A 118 1.73 -5.80 1.70
C TRP A 118 0.36 -5.72 2.38
N LEU A 119 -0.23 -6.89 2.64
CA LEU A 119 -1.55 -7.05 3.24
C LEU A 119 -1.39 -7.65 4.65
N ASP A 120 -1.59 -6.82 5.66
CA ASP A 120 -1.40 -7.17 7.07
C ASP A 120 -2.65 -7.82 7.66
N GLY A 121 -2.47 -8.88 8.46
CA GLY A 121 -3.57 -9.52 9.18
C GLY A 121 -3.82 -8.97 10.59
N SER A 122 -3.02 -8.00 11.06
CA SER A 122 -3.14 -7.46 12.41
C SER A 122 -4.47 -6.76 12.67
N LYS A 123 -5.08 -7.10 13.81
CA LYS A 123 -6.33 -6.53 14.30
C LYS A 123 -6.27 -6.32 15.81
N GLY A 124 -6.70 -5.16 16.28
CA GLY A 124 -6.75 -4.86 17.71
C GLY A 124 -7.76 -5.73 18.47
N GLU A 125 -7.41 -6.10 19.70
CA GLU A 125 -8.34 -6.76 20.62
C GLU A 125 -9.59 -5.88 20.85
N ARG A 126 -10.79 -6.48 20.73
CA ARG A 126 -12.11 -5.82 20.92
C ARG A 126 -12.53 -4.82 19.85
N GLU A 127 -11.90 -4.84 18.69
CA GLU A 127 -12.36 -4.07 17.53
C GLU A 127 -13.58 -4.72 16.85
N LYS A 128 -14.24 -3.95 15.97
CA LYS A 128 -15.41 -4.44 15.21
C LYS A 128 -15.08 -5.75 14.50
N ASP A 129 -16.05 -6.66 14.48
CA ASP A 129 -15.94 -7.85 13.66
C ASP A 129 -15.86 -7.45 12.18
N MET A 130 -14.94 -8.08 11.44
CA MET A 130 -14.62 -7.71 10.07
C MET A 130 -14.02 -8.92 9.37
N GLU A 131 -14.65 -9.33 8.28
CA GLU A 131 -14.20 -10.43 7.43
C GLU A 131 -13.56 -9.87 6.15
N TYR A 132 -12.28 -10.13 5.95
CA TYR A 132 -11.56 -9.70 4.76
C TYR A 132 -11.63 -10.75 3.66
N LYS A 133 -11.98 -10.32 2.46
CA LYS A 133 -12.04 -11.20 1.29
C LYS A 133 -10.69 -11.26 0.58
N PHE A 134 -9.67 -11.70 1.31
CA PHE A 134 -8.28 -11.71 0.84
C PHE A 134 -8.08 -12.41 -0.50
N GLU A 135 -8.78 -13.53 -0.72
CA GLU A 135 -8.70 -14.26 -1.99
C GLU A 135 -9.12 -13.36 -3.16
N GLU A 136 -10.25 -12.67 -3.03
CA GLU A 136 -10.77 -11.77 -4.07
C GLU A 136 -9.84 -10.56 -4.26
N TRP A 137 -9.27 -10.02 -3.18
CA TRP A 137 -8.28 -8.95 -3.24
C TRP A 137 -7.03 -9.38 -4.00
N CYS A 138 -6.50 -10.57 -3.72
CA CYS A 138 -5.33 -11.10 -4.40
C CYS A 138 -5.57 -11.28 -5.90
N HIS A 139 -6.74 -11.81 -6.29
CA HIS A 139 -7.11 -11.93 -7.69
C HIS A 139 -7.13 -10.58 -8.41
N VAL A 140 -7.73 -9.55 -7.80
CA VAL A 140 -7.75 -8.20 -8.39
C VAL A 140 -6.35 -7.60 -8.47
N ILE A 141 -5.53 -7.79 -7.44
CA ILE A 141 -4.13 -7.31 -7.44
C ILE A 141 -3.36 -7.94 -8.60
N HIS A 142 -3.39 -9.27 -8.77
CA HIS A 142 -2.69 -9.94 -9.86
C HIS A 142 -3.29 -9.62 -11.24
N GLN A 143 -4.59 -9.32 -11.33
CA GLN A 143 -5.20 -8.84 -12.59
C GLN A 143 -4.66 -7.48 -13.00
N LEU A 144 -4.47 -6.56 -12.06
CA LEU A 144 -3.99 -5.20 -12.34
C LEU A 144 -2.46 -5.14 -12.45
N GLN A 145 -1.76 -5.91 -11.63
CA GLN A 145 -0.31 -5.92 -11.48
C GLN A 145 0.19 -7.38 -11.41
N PRO A 146 0.22 -8.11 -12.54
CA PRO A 146 0.57 -9.55 -12.56
C PRO A 146 2.02 -9.85 -12.16
N GLY A 147 2.89 -8.84 -12.13
CA GLY A 147 4.28 -8.97 -11.65
C GLY A 147 4.46 -8.63 -10.18
N ALA A 148 3.41 -8.24 -9.46
CA ALA A 148 3.49 -7.90 -8.05
C ALA A 148 3.55 -9.15 -7.18
N VAL A 149 4.45 -9.15 -6.20
CA VAL A 149 4.45 -10.12 -5.10
C VAL A 149 3.45 -9.66 -4.04
N ILE A 150 2.56 -10.54 -3.62
CA ILE A 150 1.63 -10.26 -2.52
C ILE A 150 2.20 -10.88 -1.23
N PHE A 151 2.52 -10.03 -0.27
CA PHE A 151 2.79 -10.43 1.09
C PHE A 151 1.49 -10.44 1.89
N SER A 152 1.29 -11.51 2.64
CA SER A 152 0.41 -11.53 3.80
C SER A 152 0.92 -12.55 4.81
N ASP A 153 0.23 -12.73 5.95
CA ASP A 153 0.63 -13.67 6.99
C ASP A 153 0.87 -15.08 6.40
N ALA A 154 -0.07 -15.53 5.56
CA ALA A 154 -0.07 -16.87 4.97
C ALA A 154 0.19 -16.90 3.44
N GLY A 155 0.51 -15.76 2.80
CA GLY A 155 0.69 -15.67 1.34
C GLY A 155 -0.36 -14.79 0.64
N PRO A 156 -0.53 -14.90 -0.68
CA PRO A 156 -0.26 -16.10 -1.50
C PRO A 156 1.19 -16.25 -1.99
N ASP A 157 1.93 -15.16 -2.19
CA ASP A 157 3.26 -15.22 -2.82
C ASP A 157 4.40 -15.19 -1.80
N CYS A 158 4.25 -14.35 -0.77
CA CYS A 158 5.20 -14.22 0.33
C CYS A 158 4.46 -14.31 1.66
N ARG A 159 5.02 -15.08 2.60
CA ARG A 159 4.45 -15.27 3.94
C ARG A 159 5.26 -14.55 5.00
N TRP A 160 4.61 -14.24 6.12
CA TRP A 160 5.30 -13.74 7.30
C TRP A 160 6.23 -14.82 7.88
N VAL A 161 7.37 -14.40 8.44
CA VAL A 161 8.34 -15.31 9.03
C VAL A 161 7.96 -15.75 10.46
N GLY A 162 6.97 -15.08 11.07
CA GLY A 162 6.55 -15.31 12.44
C GLY A 162 7.30 -14.48 13.49
N ASP A 163 8.16 -13.54 13.06
CA ASP A 163 8.97 -12.70 13.94
C ASP A 163 9.23 -11.32 13.31
N GLU A 164 9.10 -10.26 14.12
CA GLU A 164 9.45 -8.88 13.74
C GLU A 164 10.86 -8.47 14.20
N GLY A 165 11.54 -9.31 15.00
CA GLY A 165 12.96 -9.15 15.33
C GLY A 165 13.90 -9.40 14.16
N GLY A 166 13.38 -9.85 13.02
CA GLY A 166 14.12 -10.09 11.79
C GLY A 166 14.85 -11.43 11.77
N VAL A 167 14.42 -12.41 12.58
CA VAL A 167 15.09 -13.71 12.71
C VAL A 167 14.22 -14.81 12.12
N ALA A 168 14.72 -15.44 11.04
CA ALA A 168 14.15 -16.70 10.56
C ALA A 168 14.65 -17.88 11.39
N GLY A 169 13.84 -18.94 11.49
CA GLY A 169 14.28 -20.21 12.07
C GLY A 169 15.52 -20.78 11.35
N SER A 170 16.34 -21.56 12.06
CA SER A 170 17.56 -22.16 11.50
C SER A 170 17.30 -23.02 10.26
N THR A 171 16.10 -23.58 10.16
CA THR A 171 15.58 -24.26 8.98
C THR A 171 14.35 -23.49 8.50
N CYS A 172 14.45 -22.85 7.33
CA CYS A 172 13.36 -22.09 6.73
C CYS A 172 13.12 -22.56 5.29
N TRP A 173 12.10 -23.38 5.10
CA TRP A 173 11.73 -23.87 3.77
C TRP A 173 10.88 -22.83 3.03
N SER A 174 11.14 -22.60 1.75
CA SER A 174 10.27 -21.77 0.91
C SER A 174 8.97 -22.47 0.49
N LEU A 175 8.68 -23.65 1.05
CA LEU A 175 7.42 -24.37 0.90
C LEU A 175 6.51 -24.04 2.09
N PHE A 176 5.22 -23.85 1.82
CA PHE A 176 4.21 -23.57 2.83
C PHE A 176 2.91 -24.29 2.48
N ASN A 177 2.24 -24.85 3.47
CA ASN A 177 0.91 -25.43 3.29
C ASN A 177 -0.13 -24.34 3.54
N ALA A 178 -0.64 -23.71 2.48
CA ALA A 178 -1.63 -22.64 2.61
C ALA A 178 -2.94 -23.09 3.28
N SER A 179 -3.25 -24.40 3.29
CA SER A 179 -4.44 -24.92 3.95
C SER A 179 -4.31 -25.07 5.47
N SER A 180 -3.12 -24.88 6.05
CA SER A 180 -2.90 -25.00 7.50
C SER A 180 -2.91 -23.66 8.23
N ASP A 181 -3.20 -22.56 7.54
CA ASP A 181 -3.14 -21.22 8.10
C ASP A 181 -4.20 -20.32 7.46
N THR A 182 -4.61 -19.26 8.16
CA THR A 182 -5.60 -18.30 7.66
C THR A 182 -5.12 -16.90 7.99
N ILE A 183 -5.06 -16.05 6.95
CA ILE A 183 -4.61 -14.66 7.10
C ILE A 183 -5.46 -13.92 8.14
N GLY A 184 -4.82 -13.24 9.08
CA GLY A 184 -5.49 -12.50 10.15
C GLY A 184 -6.09 -13.36 11.27
N HIS A 185 -5.84 -14.68 11.27
CA HIS A 185 -6.14 -15.54 12.41
C HIS A 185 -4.95 -15.48 13.38
N THR A 186 -5.03 -14.63 14.40
CA THR A 186 -4.04 -14.65 15.48
C THR A 186 -4.34 -15.82 16.41
N ASP A 187 -3.73 -16.96 16.16
CA ASP A 187 -3.68 -18.06 17.14
C ASP A 187 -2.72 -17.65 18.26
N TYR A 188 -3.23 -16.88 19.22
CA TYR A 188 -2.64 -16.77 20.55
C TYR A 188 -3.14 -17.95 21.39
N GLU A 189 -2.66 -19.17 21.11
CA GLU A 189 -2.75 -20.31 22.05
C GLU A 189 -1.40 -20.59 22.73
#